data_AF-A0A8C2CG03-F1
#
_entry.id   AF-A0A8C2CG03-F1
#
_cell.length_a   1.000
_cell.length_b   1.000
_cell.length_c   1.000
_cell.angle_alpha   90.00
_cell.angle_beta   90.00
_cell.angle_gamma   90.00
#
_symmetry.space_group_name_H-M   'P 1'
#
loop_
_entity.id
_entity.type
_entity.pdbx_description
1 polymer ?
#
loop_
_entity_poly.entity_id
_entity_poly.type
_entity_poly.pdbx_seq_one_letter_code
_entity_poly.pdbx_strand_id
1 'polypeptide(L)'
;MNHLNPLLFCSCVGCSVVLLSVQESERLSVRVILGHAVTDVQILRRGTEETERQMKSVLLPDRAQSLSAEELKSRRESVRLWLEQNRVPVTEDGEVLRVANALTISAPYRPTDCSSANEIILSRVQSLVESRPC
;
A
#
# COMPACT_ATOMS: atom_id res chain seq x y z
N MET A 1 4.36 0.08 -36.18
CA MET A 1 3.57 -0.95 -35.49
C MET A 1 4.28 -1.26 -34.18
N ASN A 2 3.99 -0.49 -33.12
CA ASN A 2 4.66 -0.65 -31.83
C ASN A 2 3.91 -1.69 -31.00
N HIS A 3 4.55 -2.85 -30.81
CA HIS A 3 4.11 -3.90 -29.90
C HIS A 3 4.26 -3.43 -28.44
N LEU A 4 3.32 -2.62 -27.99
CA LEU A 4 3.13 -2.38 -26.56
C LEU A 4 2.50 -3.66 -25.99
N ASN A 5 3.18 -4.30 -25.03
CA ASN A 5 2.64 -5.44 -24.27
C ASN A 5 1.93 -4.91 -23.03
N PRO A 6 0.60 -4.72 -23.04
CA PRO A 6 -0.10 -4.21 -21.87
C PRO A 6 -0.27 -5.32 -20.82
N LEU A 7 0.06 -5.01 -19.57
CA LEU A 7 -0.11 -5.92 -18.43
C LEU A 7 -1.51 -5.79 -17.86
N LEU A 8 -2.07 -6.91 -17.37
CA LEU A 8 -3.50 -7.07 -17.13
C LEU A 8 -3.82 -7.32 -15.65
N PHE A 9 -4.63 -6.44 -15.05
CA PHE A 9 -5.23 -6.65 -13.72
C PHE A 9 -6.75 -6.77 -13.83
N CYS A 10 -7.34 -7.69 -13.06
CA CYS A 10 -8.80 -7.86 -12.98
C CYS A 10 -9.29 -7.41 -11.59
N SER A 11 -10.30 -6.54 -11.53
CA SER A 11 -10.96 -6.18 -10.26
C SER A 11 -12.18 -7.06 -10.01
N CYS A 12 -12.28 -7.62 -8.81
CA CYS A 12 -13.32 -8.61 -8.46
C CYS A 12 -14.75 -8.03 -8.42
N VAL A 13 -14.90 -6.71 -8.34
CA VAL A 13 -16.18 -6.04 -8.08
C VAL A 13 -16.93 -5.67 -9.37
N GLY A 14 -16.25 -5.60 -10.52
CA GLY A 14 -16.88 -5.19 -11.79
C GLY A 14 -16.31 -5.85 -13.05
N CYS A 15 -15.49 -6.90 -12.89
CA CYS A 15 -14.79 -7.58 -13.99
C CYS A 15 -14.01 -6.62 -14.91
N SER A 16 -13.58 -5.46 -14.41
CA SER A 16 -12.82 -4.50 -15.21
C SER A 16 -11.39 -4.97 -15.39
N VAL A 17 -10.88 -4.72 -16.59
CA VAL A 17 -9.53 -5.05 -17.03
C VAL A 17 -8.72 -3.76 -17.06
N VAL A 18 -7.66 -3.69 -16.24
CA VAL A 18 -6.73 -2.56 -16.22
C VAL A 18 -5.48 -2.91 -17.01
N LEU A 19 -5.17 -2.10 -18.02
CA LEU A 19 -4.01 -2.20 -18.89
C LEU A 19 -3.00 -1.11 -18.54
N LEU A 20 -1.76 -1.53 -18.30
CA LEU A 20 -0.63 -0.63 -18.05
C LEU A 20 0.33 -0.66 -19.24
N SER A 21 0.80 0.50 -19.68
CA SER A 21 1.77 0.63 -20.76
C SER A 21 2.79 1.70 -20.41
N VAL A 22 4.07 1.38 -20.51
CA VAL A 22 5.16 2.34 -20.36
C VAL A 22 5.49 2.87 -21.75
N GLN A 23 5.30 4.17 -21.97
CA GLN A 23 5.67 4.81 -23.24
C GLN A 23 7.17 5.07 -23.29
N GLU A 24 7.70 5.32 -24.50
CA GLU A 24 9.11 5.66 -24.74
C GLU A 24 9.60 6.88 -23.93
N SER A 25 8.68 7.74 -23.48
CA SER A 25 8.97 8.89 -22.60
C SER A 25 9.00 8.55 -21.10
N GLU A 26 9.12 7.26 -20.73
CA GLU A 26 9.00 6.74 -19.36
C GLU A 26 7.68 7.08 -18.64
N ARG A 27 6.70 7.61 -19.38
CA ARG A 27 5.39 7.92 -18.83
C ARG A 27 4.52 6.67 -18.82
N LEU A 28 3.97 6.38 -17.65
CA LEU A 28 2.97 5.33 -17.47
C LEU A 28 1.62 5.79 -18.04
N SER A 29 1.07 4.98 -18.93
CA SER A 29 -0.30 5.07 -19.40
C SER A 29 -1.13 3.97 -18.76
N VAL A 30 -2.24 4.37 -18.12
CA VAL A 30 -3.22 3.44 -17.54
C VAL A 30 -4.49 3.50 -18.38
N ARG A 31 -5.00 2.34 -18.81
CA ARG A 31 -6.29 2.22 -19.49
C ARG A 31 -7.18 1.24 -18.74
N VAL A 32 -8.39 1.66 -18.41
CA VAL A 32 -9.39 0.81 -17.75
C VAL A 32 -10.44 0.43 -18.78
N ILE A 33 -10.67 -0.88 -18.95
CA ILE A 33 -11.71 -1.44 -19.80
C ILE A 33 -12.75 -2.07 -18.87
N LEU A 34 -14.00 -1.65 -18.97
CA LEU A 34 -15.07 -2.20 -18.15
C LEU A 34 -15.42 -3.62 -18.63
N GLY A 35 -15.74 -4.52 -17.71
CA GLY A 35 -15.91 -5.95 -18.02
C GLY A 35 -16.97 -6.23 -19.09
N HIS A 36 -18.04 -5.45 -19.14
CA HIS A 36 -19.09 -5.61 -20.16
C HIS A 36 -18.63 -5.25 -21.58
N ALA A 37 -17.52 -4.52 -21.73
CA ALA A 37 -16.94 -4.18 -23.03
C ALA A 37 -15.85 -5.17 -23.46
N VAL A 38 -15.54 -6.18 -22.63
CA VAL A 38 -14.52 -7.19 -22.92
C VAL A 38 -15.18 -8.42 -23.52
N THR A 39 -14.86 -8.72 -24.77
CA THR A 39 -15.37 -9.92 -25.46
C THR A 39 -14.44 -11.11 -25.31
N ASP A 40 -13.12 -10.89 -25.37
CA ASP A 40 -12.10 -11.94 -25.29
C ASP A 40 -10.77 -11.38 -24.76
N VAL A 41 -9.97 -12.20 -24.08
CA VAL A 41 -8.66 -11.83 -23.55
C VAL A 41 -7.66 -12.94 -23.83
N GLN A 42 -6.59 -12.60 -24.56
CA GLN A 42 -5.53 -13.54 -24.91
C GLN A 42 -4.18 -13.10 -24.35
N ILE A 43 -3.44 -14.06 -23.80
CA ILE A 43 -2.08 -13.83 -23.31
C ILE A 43 -1.13 -13.93 -24.50
N LEU A 44 -0.69 -12.78 -25.02
CA LEU A 44 0.27 -12.72 -26.13
C LEU A 44 1.69 -13.07 -25.68
N ARG A 45 2.06 -12.66 -24.45
CA ARG A 45 3.38 -12.91 -23.87
C ARG A 45 3.29 -12.91 -22.35
N ARG A 46 3.96 -13.87 -21.71
CA ARG A 46 4.15 -13.86 -20.25
C ARG A 46 5.23 -12.84 -19.89
N GLY A 47 4.96 -12.01 -18.88
CA GLY A 47 5.93 -11.02 -18.38
C GLY A 47 7.22 -11.68 -17.90
N THR A 48 8.34 -10.95 -18.03
CA THR A 48 9.63 -11.34 -17.44
C THR A 48 9.74 -10.83 -16.01
N GLU A 49 10.72 -11.31 -15.24
CA GLU A 49 11.02 -10.79 -13.90
C GLU A 49 11.30 -9.27 -13.91
N GLU A 50 11.90 -8.77 -14.98
CA GLU A 50 12.13 -7.34 -15.20
C GLU A 50 10.82 -6.56 -15.33
N THR A 51 9.88 -7.09 -16.12
CA THR A 51 8.53 -6.52 -16.27
C THR A 51 7.77 -6.52 -14.94
N GLU A 52 7.91 -7.59 -14.15
CA GLU A 52 7.31 -7.66 -12.81
C GLU A 52 7.92 -6.62 -11.86
N ARG A 53 9.25 -6.44 -11.88
CA ARG A 53 9.95 -5.45 -11.05
C ARG A 53 9.53 -4.02 -11.39
N GLN A 54 9.50 -3.67 -12.67
CA GLN A 54 9.06 -2.36 -13.15
C GLN A 54 7.58 -2.11 -12.80
N MET A 55 6.75 -3.15 -12.79
CA MET A 55 5.34 -3.03 -12.42
C MET A 55 5.17 -2.81 -10.91
N LYS A 56 5.96 -3.51 -10.09
CA LYS A 56 5.98 -3.31 -8.64
C LYS A 56 6.39 -1.89 -8.27
N SER A 57 7.41 -1.32 -8.93
CA SER A 57 7.85 0.06 -8.63
C SER A 57 6.81 1.13 -8.99
N VAL A 58 5.91 0.84 -9.92
CA VAL A 58 4.88 1.79 -10.38
C VAL A 58 3.57 1.65 -9.60
N LEU A 59 3.15 0.41 -9.31
CA LEU A 59 1.84 0.14 -8.69
C LEU A 59 1.89 0.12 -7.17
N LEU A 60 3.04 -0.26 -6.60
CA LEU A 60 3.24 -0.13 -5.19
C LEU A 60 3.71 1.32 -4.97
N PRO A 61 3.03 2.10 -4.11
CA PRO A 61 3.65 3.31 -3.59
C PRO A 61 5.01 2.94 -3.01
N ASP A 62 5.92 3.90 -2.87
CA ASP A 62 7.22 3.76 -2.21
C ASP A 62 7.06 3.42 -0.70
N ARG A 63 6.41 2.29 -0.43
CA ARG A 63 6.17 1.65 0.85
C ARG A 63 7.38 0.83 1.26
N ALA A 64 8.45 0.91 0.49
CA ALA A 64 9.66 0.16 0.70
C ALA A 64 10.88 1.00 0.29
N GLN A 65 11.12 2.11 0.99
CA GLN A 65 12.40 2.11 1.69
C GLN A 65 12.35 0.84 2.53
N SER A 66 13.06 -0.19 2.09
CA SER A 66 13.15 -1.48 2.77
C SER A 66 13.83 -1.22 4.10
N LEU A 67 13.05 -0.71 5.05
CA LEU A 67 13.51 -0.44 6.40
C LEU A 67 14.04 -1.77 6.91
N SER A 68 15.24 -1.74 7.46
CA SER A 68 15.80 -2.94 8.07
C SER A 68 14.88 -3.39 9.22
N ALA A 69 15.01 -4.65 9.62
CA ALA A 69 14.26 -5.17 10.76
C ALA A 69 14.50 -4.32 12.03
N GLU A 70 15.72 -3.79 12.18
CA GLU A 70 16.12 -2.90 13.27
C GLU A 70 15.41 -1.54 13.18
N GLU A 71 15.32 -0.95 11.98
CA GLU A 71 14.61 0.32 11.77
C GLU A 71 13.11 0.18 12.00
N LEU A 72 12.50 -0.92 11.54
CA LEU A 72 11.09 -1.22 11.81
C LEU A 72 10.83 -1.40 13.30
N LYS A 73 11.71 -2.12 14.01
CA LYS A 73 11.62 -2.31 15.45
C LYS A 73 11.75 -0.98 16.21
N SER A 74 12.75 -0.17 15.85
CA SER A 74 12.95 1.16 16.43
C SER A 74 11.73 2.07 16.22
N ARG A 75 11.16 2.08 15.01
CA ARG A 75 9.94 2.83 14.72
C ARG A 75 8.74 2.33 15.52
N ARG A 76 8.55 1.01 15.61
CA ARG A 76 7.48 0.39 16.40
C ARG A 76 7.57 0.84 17.86
N GLU A 77 8.74 0.72 18.46
CA GLU A 77 8.99 1.12 19.85
C GLU A 77 8.75 2.62 20.05
N SER A 78 9.22 3.46 19.13
CA SER A 78 9.00 4.91 19.18
C SER A 78 7.51 5.28 19.09
N VAL A 79 6.74 4.65 18.19
CA VAL A 79 5.28 4.90 18.08
C VAL A 79 4.58 4.44 19.35
N ARG A 80 4.93 3.25 19.87
CA ARG A 80 4.37 2.73 21.12
C ARG A 80 4.59 3.69 22.28
N LEU A 81 5.84 4.10 22.51
CA LEU A 81 6.20 5.00 23.60
C LEU A 81 5.48 6.34 23.47
N TRP A 82 5.38 6.88 22.25
CA TRP A 82 4.67 8.13 22.01
C TRP A 82 3.18 8.03 22.35
N LEU A 83 2.52 6.94 21.96
CA LEU A 83 1.11 6.71 22.28
C LEU A 83 0.89 6.52 23.79
N GLU A 84 1.76 5.76 24.45
CA GLU A 84 1.72 5.55 25.91
C GLU A 84 1.95 6.85 26.69
N GLN A 85 2.89 7.70 26.25
CA GLN A 85 3.10 9.05 26.81
C GLN A 85 1.86 9.94 26.69
N ASN A 86 1.10 9.78 25.60
CA ASN A 86 -0.17 10.46 25.38
C ASN A 86 -1.37 9.76 26.06
N ARG A 87 -1.10 8.84 27.00
CA ARG A 87 -2.09 8.07 27.78
C ARG A 87 -3.02 7.22 26.92
N VAL A 88 -2.56 6.84 25.73
CA VAL A 88 -3.28 5.92 24.86
C VAL A 88 -2.76 4.50 25.12
N PRO A 89 -3.62 3.57 25.56
CA PRO A 89 -3.17 2.20 25.85
C PRO A 89 -2.80 1.48 24.56
N VAL A 90 -1.61 0.88 24.54
CA VAL A 90 -1.10 0.10 23.40
C VAL A 90 -0.74 -1.31 23.85
N THR A 91 -1.09 -2.29 23.03
CA THR A 91 -0.75 -3.71 23.21
C THR A 91 -0.07 -4.22 21.94
N GLU A 92 0.97 -5.02 22.09
CA GLU A 92 1.65 -5.66 20.97
C GLU A 92 0.98 -6.99 20.64
N ASP A 93 0.68 -7.21 19.36
CA ASP A 93 0.18 -8.45 18.80
C ASP A 93 1.10 -8.86 17.64
N GLY A 94 2.21 -9.50 17.98
CA GLY A 94 3.29 -9.81 17.03
C GLY A 94 3.90 -8.53 16.44
N GLU A 95 3.72 -8.34 15.13
CA GLU A 95 4.21 -7.18 14.37
C GLU A 95 3.16 -6.06 14.22
N VAL A 96 2.08 -6.10 15.00
CA VAL A 96 0.99 -5.11 14.95
C VAL A 96 0.83 -4.46 16.32
N LEU A 97 0.68 -3.14 16.35
CA LEU A 97 0.30 -2.40 17.55
C LEU A 97 -1.22 -2.27 17.61
N ARG A 98 -1.83 -2.83 18.65
CA ARG A 98 -3.25 -2.67 18.98
C ARG A 98 -3.43 -1.52 19.96
N VAL A 99 -4.12 -0.47 19.51
CA VAL A 99 -4.38 0.77 20.25
C VAL A 99 -5.80 0.73 20.81
N ALA A 100 -5.91 0.75 22.15
CA ALA A 100 -7.18 0.75 22.88
C ALA A 100 -8.21 -0.32 22.43
N ASN A 101 -7.74 -1.44 21.86
CA ASN A 101 -8.54 -2.50 21.25
C ASN A 101 -9.52 -2.03 20.14
N ALA A 102 -9.32 -0.81 19.62
CA ALA A 102 -10.20 -0.18 18.63
C ALA A 102 -9.50 0.11 17.31
N LEU A 103 -8.16 0.16 17.32
CA LEU A 103 -7.34 0.50 16.16
C LEU A 103 -6.09 -0.38 16.12
N THR A 104 -5.63 -0.69 14.92
CA THR A 104 -4.38 -1.39 14.66
C THR A 104 -3.42 -0.52 13.85
N ILE A 105 -2.12 -0.63 14.13
CA ILE A 105 -1.05 0.00 13.34
C ILE A 105 -0.09 -1.09 12.91
N SER A 106 0.10 -1.22 11.60
CA SER A 106 1.04 -2.17 10.99
C SER A 106 2.26 -1.45 10.44
N ALA A 107 3.34 -2.20 10.18
CA ALA A 107 4.50 -1.69 9.47
C ALA A 107 4.09 -1.00 8.14
N PRO A 108 4.75 0.10 7.74
CA PRO A 108 5.92 0.74 8.36
C PRO A 108 5.64 1.72 9.52
N TYR A 109 4.49 1.60 10.20
CA TYR A 109 4.10 2.38 11.38
C TYR A 109 4.00 3.89 11.11
N ARG A 110 3.56 4.28 9.92
CA ARG A 110 3.23 5.67 9.57
C ARG A 110 1.80 6.01 10.03
N PRO A 111 1.44 7.29 10.12
CA PRO A 111 0.05 7.70 10.35
C PRO A 111 -0.93 7.05 9.37
N THR A 112 -0.55 6.94 8.10
CA THR A 112 -1.38 6.30 7.05
C THR A 112 -1.54 4.79 7.22
N ASP A 113 -0.75 4.14 8.08
CA ASP A 113 -0.77 2.69 8.29
C ASP A 113 -1.65 2.29 9.50
N CYS A 114 -2.48 3.22 9.98
CA CYS A 114 -3.49 2.97 11.01
C CYS A 114 -4.78 2.44 10.38
N SER A 115 -5.45 1.50 11.06
CA SER A 115 -6.72 0.90 10.62
C SER A 115 -7.71 0.79 11.79
N SER A 116 -8.93 1.27 11.60
CA SER A 116 -10.02 1.18 12.58
C SER A 116 -11.38 1.18 11.87
N ALA A 117 -12.36 0.53 12.49
CA ALA A 117 -13.76 0.62 12.07
C ALA A 117 -14.41 1.97 12.45
N ASN A 118 -13.75 2.79 13.26
CA ASN A 118 -14.25 4.09 13.69
C ASN A 118 -13.36 5.21 13.14
N GLU A 119 -13.86 5.96 12.17
CA GLU A 119 -13.12 7.03 11.49
C GLU A 119 -12.73 8.20 12.42
N ILE A 120 -13.51 8.45 13.48
CA ILE A 120 -13.20 9.49 14.47
C ILE A 120 -11.97 9.06 15.29
N ILE A 121 -11.91 7.79 15.69
CA ILE A 121 -10.74 7.25 16.41
C ILE A 121 -9.53 7.21 15.48
N LEU A 122 -9.73 6.77 14.23
CA LEU A 122 -8.67 6.71 13.22
C LEU A 122 -8.01 8.07 13.02
N SER A 123 -8.77 9.09 12.65
CA SER A 123 -8.25 10.44 12.41
C SER A 123 -7.51 11.01 13.62
N ARG A 124 -8.04 10.80 14.83
CA ARG A 124 -7.41 11.30 16.06
C ARG A 124 -6.07 10.62 16.35
N VAL A 125 -5.99 9.30 16.18
CA VAL A 125 -4.72 8.56 16.36
C VAL A 125 -3.73 8.92 15.25
N GLN A 126 -4.18 9.11 14.01
CA GLN A 126 -3.33 9.57 12.91
C GLN A 126 -2.70 10.92 13.22
N SER A 127 -3.50 11.92 13.63
CA SER A 127 -2.98 13.23 14.05
C SER A 127 -2.03 13.12 15.24
N LEU A 128 -2.29 12.20 16.16
CA LEU A 128 -1.40 11.97 17.30
C LEU A 128 -0.05 11.43 16.84
N VAL A 129 -0.02 10.43 15.95
CA VAL A 129 1.21 9.85 15.40
C VAL A 129 1.97 10.88 14.53
N GLU A 130 1.25 11.74 13.80
CA GLU A 130 1.85 12.86 13.04
C GLU A 130 2.50 13.92 13.94
N SER A 131 1.92 14.19 15.10
CA SER A 131 2.43 15.17 16.05
C SER A 131 3.67 14.71 16.84
N ARG A 132 4.17 13.49 16.59
CA ARG A 132 5.37 12.98 17.25
C ARG A 132 6.58 13.83 16.83
N PRO A 133 7.35 14.37 17.79
CA PRO A 133 8.60 15.07 17.47
C PRO A 133 9.59 14.11 16.80
N CYS A 134 10.22 14.59 15.72
CA CYS A 134 11.23 13.86 14.96
C CYS A 134 12.45 13.49 15.82
#